data_AF-A0A427TKB7-F1
#
_entry.id   AF-A0A427TKB7-F1
#
_cell.length_a   1.000
_cell.length_b   1.000
_cell.length_c   1.000
_cell.angle_alpha   90.00
_cell.angle_beta   90.00
_cell.angle_gamma   90.00
#
_symmetry.space_group_name_H-M   'P 1'
#
loop_
_entity.id
_entity.type
_entity.pdbx_description
1 polymer ?
#
loop_
_entity_poly.entity_id
_entity_poly.type
_entity_poly.pdbx_seq_one_letter_code
_entity_poly.pdbx_strand_id
1 'polypeptide(L)'
;MAGKAVEKRRPEVDPRDEPSAAWGWHGTFPKATRIAGWVSAIILLVMIKGNHENNTENVWLVGLSLGLILLLVLDIRKRRTAWRK
;
A
#
# COMPACT_ATOMS: atom_id res chain seq x y z
N MET A 1 2.92 -37.52 -28.37
CA MET A 1 2.12 -37.67 -27.15
C MET A 1 2.03 -36.31 -26.45
N ALA A 2 1.14 -35.44 -26.94
CA ALA A 2 0.85 -34.14 -26.36
C ALA A 2 -0.28 -34.31 -25.33
N GLY A 3 0.06 -34.26 -24.04
CA GLY A 3 -0.85 -34.69 -22.97
C GLY A 3 -0.71 -33.91 -21.66
N LYS A 4 -0.27 -32.65 -21.71
CA LYS A 4 -0.47 -31.71 -20.61
C LYS A 4 -0.90 -30.36 -21.21
N ALA A 5 -2.18 -30.29 -21.57
CA ALA A 5 -2.84 -29.00 -21.70
C ALA A 5 -2.60 -28.27 -20.39
N VAL A 6 -1.95 -27.11 -20.49
CA VAL A 6 -1.59 -26.23 -19.38
C VAL A 6 -2.83 -26.05 -18.51
N GLU A 7 -2.82 -26.67 -17.32
CA GLU A 7 -3.85 -26.42 -16.32
C GLU A 7 -3.77 -24.93 -15.98
N LYS A 8 -4.75 -24.15 -16.47
CA LYS A 8 -4.84 -22.72 -16.20
C LYS A 8 -4.88 -22.57 -14.68
N ARG A 9 -3.80 -22.06 -14.08
CA ARG A 9 -3.78 -21.68 -12.66
C ARG A 9 -5.02 -20.83 -12.41
N ARG A 10 -5.79 -21.19 -11.38
CA ARG A 10 -6.91 -20.37 -10.95
C ARG A 10 -6.39 -18.95 -10.71
N PRO A 11 -7.07 -17.91 -11.24
CA PRO A 11 -6.66 -16.55 -10.97
C PRO A 11 -6.72 -16.30 -9.46
N GLU A 12 -5.72 -15.60 -8.93
CA GLU A 12 -5.61 -15.28 -7.49
C GLU A 12 -6.73 -14.33 -7.04
N VAL A 13 -7.32 -13.61 -7.99
CA VAL A 13 -8.46 -12.71 -7.79
C VAL A 13 -9.65 -13.20 -8.63
N ASP A 14 -10.86 -13.07 -8.09
CA ASP A 14 -12.09 -13.51 -8.78
C ASP A 14 -12.33 -12.64 -10.03
N PRO A 15 -12.49 -13.24 -11.23
CA PRO A 15 -12.88 -12.52 -12.44
C PRO A 15 -14.19 -11.73 -12.32
N ARG A 16 -15.04 -12.03 -11.33
CA ARG A 16 -16.25 -11.26 -11.01
C ARG A 16 -15.94 -9.91 -10.36
N ASP A 17 -14.86 -9.82 -9.59
CA ASP A 17 -14.38 -8.58 -8.99
C ASP A 17 -13.55 -7.77 -10.00
N GLU A 18 -12.78 -8.46 -10.86
CA GLU A 18 -11.97 -7.85 -11.91
C GLU A 18 -11.91 -8.69 -13.21
N PRO A 19 -12.62 -8.29 -14.29
CA PRO A 19 -12.69 -9.06 -15.55
C PRO A 19 -11.33 -9.26 -16.24
N SER A 20 -10.36 -8.39 -15.95
CA SER A 20 -8.99 -8.48 -16.46
C SER A 20 -8.11 -9.51 -15.74
N ALA A 21 -8.61 -10.18 -14.71
CA ALA A 21 -7.87 -11.17 -13.89
C ALA A 21 -7.08 -12.20 -14.73
N ALA A 22 -7.58 -12.54 -15.93
CA ALA A 22 -6.96 -13.51 -16.83
C ALA A 22 -5.87 -12.95 -17.77
N TRP A 23 -5.64 -11.63 -17.84
CA TRP A 23 -4.86 -10.98 -18.92
C TRP A 23 -3.75 -10.04 -18.43
N GLY A 24 -3.54 -9.87 -17.12
CA GLY A 24 -2.64 -8.82 -16.59
C GLY A 24 -1.96 -9.14 -15.25
N TRP A 25 -1.28 -8.13 -14.70
CA TRP A 25 -0.65 -8.17 -13.37
C TRP A 25 -1.68 -7.84 -12.28
N HIS A 26 -1.86 -8.76 -11.33
CA HIS A 26 -2.80 -8.59 -10.20
C HIS A 26 -2.10 -8.79 -8.83
N GLY A 27 -0.77 -8.85 -8.82
CA GLY A 27 0.01 -9.03 -7.60
C GLY A 27 -0.13 -7.83 -6.66
N THR A 28 -0.67 -8.07 -5.47
CA THR A 28 -0.70 -7.07 -4.38
C THR A 28 0.44 -7.35 -3.40
N PHE A 29 1.07 -6.29 -2.88
CA PHE A 29 2.14 -6.42 -1.89
C PHE A 29 1.76 -5.73 -0.58
N PRO A 30 0.73 -6.21 0.13
CA PRO A 30 0.19 -5.51 1.29
C PRO A 30 1.22 -5.28 2.40
N LYS A 31 2.23 -6.15 2.53
CA LYS A 31 3.34 -5.93 3.47
C LYS A 31 4.30 -4.84 2.97
N ALA A 32 4.72 -4.91 1.70
CA ALA A 32 5.65 -3.95 1.13
C ALA A 32 5.05 -2.54 1.09
N THR A 33 3.77 -2.40 0.73
CA THR A 33 3.07 -1.10 0.74
C THR A 33 3.06 -0.46 2.13
N ARG A 34 2.86 -1.25 3.19
CA ARG A 34 2.91 -0.71 4.57
C ARG A 34 4.30 -0.31 4.99
N ILE A 35 5.31 -1.12 4.66
CA ILE A 35 6.71 -0.79 4.94
C ILE A 35 7.08 0.51 4.22
N ALA A 36 6.75 0.61 2.92
CA ALA A 36 6.97 1.81 2.14
C ALA A 36 6.27 3.02 2.76
N GLY A 37 5.01 2.88 3.19
CA GLY A 37 4.29 3.96 3.87
C GLY A 37 4.98 4.44 5.16
N TRP A 38 5.42 3.53 6.02
CA TRP A 38 6.16 3.89 7.25
C TRP A 38 7.51 4.53 6.94
N VAL A 39 8.25 3.99 5.96
CA VAL A 39 9.54 4.55 5.52
C VAL A 39 9.33 5.96 4.97
N SER A 40 8.33 6.19 4.12
CA SER A 40 7.98 7.52 3.61
C SER A 40 7.64 8.50 4.75
N ALA A 41 6.84 8.08 5.73
CA ALA A 41 6.50 8.93 6.88
C ALA A 41 7.75 9.33 7.69
N ILE A 42 8.69 8.40 7.90
CA ILE A 42 9.97 8.67 8.58
C ILE A 42 10.83 9.62 7.76
N ILE A 43 10.96 9.41 6.45
CA ILE A 43 11.76 10.27 5.57
C ILE A 43 11.25 11.71 5.63
N LEU A 44 9.93 11.93 5.59
CA LEU A 44 9.33 13.26 5.71
C LEU A 44 9.71 13.95 7.03
N LEU A 45 9.78 13.22 8.15
CA LEU A 45 10.21 13.77 9.43
C LEU A 45 11.71 14.06 9.47
N VAL A 46 12.53 13.21 8.85
CA VAL A 46 13.97 13.46 8.72
C VAL A 46 14.23 14.72 7.90
N MET A 47 13.43 14.97 6.86
CA MET A 47 13.53 16.16 6.01
C MET A 47 13.28 17.48 6.75
N ILE A 48 12.69 17.47 7.97
CA ILE A 48 12.56 18.68 8.80
C ILE A 48 13.93 19.31 9.10
N LYS A 49 14.97 18.48 9.22
CA LYS A 49 16.35 18.95 9.43
C LYS A 49 17.00 19.22 8.06
N GLY A 50 16.92 20.46 7.59
CA GLY A 50 17.41 20.84 6.27
C GLY A 50 17.62 22.34 6.09
N ASN A 51 17.62 22.79 4.84
CA ASN A 51 17.85 24.18 4.43
C ASN A 51 16.59 25.05 4.46
N HIS A 52 15.61 24.73 5.31
CA HIS A 52 14.32 25.43 5.30
C HIS A 52 14.48 26.88 5.77
N GLU A 53 14.15 27.83 4.90
CA GLU A 53 14.19 29.27 5.18
C GLU A 53 12.99 29.74 6.01
N ASN A 54 11.89 28.98 6.00
CA ASN A 54 10.67 29.29 6.74
C ASN A 54 9.97 28.04 7.29
N ASN A 55 8.92 28.26 8.09
CA ASN A 55 8.17 27.16 8.70
C ASN A 55 7.09 26.54 7.79
N THR A 56 6.83 27.10 6.61
CA THR A 56 5.78 26.57 5.72
C THR A 56 6.12 25.15 5.27
N GLU A 57 7.38 24.88 4.91
CA GLU A 57 7.84 23.53 4.56
C GLU A 57 7.70 22.56 5.73
N ASN A 58 8.08 22.99 6.94
CA ASN A 58 7.95 22.17 8.15
C ASN A 58 6.50 21.76 8.41
N VAL A 59 5.55 22.69 8.24
CA VAL A 59 4.11 22.41 8.41
C VAL A 59 3.62 21.36 7.42
N TRP A 60 4.03 21.44 6.15
CA TRP A 60 3.65 20.46 5.14
C TRP A 60 4.29 19.09 5.38
N LEU A 61 5.58 19.04 5.72
CA LEU A 61 6.28 17.78 6.00
C LEU A 61 5.66 17.05 7.20
N VAL A 62 5.39 17.79 8.29
CA VAL A 62 4.72 17.24 9.47
C VAL A 62 3.29 16.82 9.14
N GLY A 63 2.52 17.67 8.45
CA GLY A 63 1.13 17.38 8.08
C GLY A 63 1.00 16.13 7.22
N LEU A 64 1.84 15.99 6.19
CA LEU A 64 1.86 14.82 5.31
C LEU A 64 2.31 13.55 6.05
N SER A 65 3.33 13.65 6.91
CA SER A 65 3.79 12.51 7.71
C SER A 65 2.69 12.03 8.66
N LEU A 66 2.04 12.93 9.39
CA LEU A 66 0.91 12.61 10.27
C LEU A 66 -0.27 12.00 9.48
N GLY A 67 -0.56 12.53 8.29
CA GLY A 67 -1.57 11.96 7.40
C GLY A 67 -1.28 10.51 7.01
N LEU A 68 -0.04 10.22 6.60
CA LEU A 68 0.39 8.85 6.27
C LEU A 68 0.30 7.91 7.46
N ILE A 69 0.79 8.34 8.63
CA ILE A 69 0.73 7.56 9.87
C ILE A 69 -0.72 7.24 10.23
N LEU A 70 -1.62 8.22 10.15
CA LEU A 70 -3.04 8.03 10.42
C LEU A 70 -3.65 6.97 9.49
N LEU A 71 -3.41 7.07 8.18
CA LEU A 71 -3.91 6.10 7.19
C LEU A 71 -3.38 4.69 7.46
N LEU A 72 -2.10 4.54 7.82
CA LEU A 72 -1.51 3.24 8.16
C LEU A 72 -2.12 2.63 9.42
N VAL A 73 -2.33 3.44 10.46
CA VAL A 73 -3.00 2.99 11.68
C VAL A 73 -4.45 2.57 11.41
N LEU A 74 -5.17 3.32 10.56
CA LEU A 74 -6.52 2.97 10.13
C LEU A 74 -6.55 1.67 9.31
N ASP A 75 -5.60 1.44 8.40
CA ASP A 75 -5.46 0.16 7.67
C ASP A 75 -5.26 -1.02 8.63
N ILE A 76 -4.36 -0.87 9.61
CA ILE A 76 -4.10 -1.90 10.63
C ILE A 76 -5.37 -2.20 11.43
N ARG A 77 -6.09 -1.15 11.88
CA ARG A 77 -7.33 -1.30 12.63
C ARG A 77 -8.42 -1.99 11.81
N LYS A 78 -8.65 -1.53 10.56
CA LYS A 78 -9.68 -2.09 9.66
C LYS A 78 -9.47 -3.58 9.43
N ARG A 79 -8.22 -4.03 9.27
CA ARG A 79 -7.89 -5.45 9.09
C ARG A 79 -8.15 -6.28 10.34
N ARG A 80 -7.85 -5.76 11.52
CA ARG A 80 -8.16 -6.43 12.80
C ARG A 80 -9.65 -6.61 13.04
N THR A 81 -10.49 -5.78 12.43
CA THR A 81 -11.96 -5.84 12.55
C THR A 81 -12.65 -6.40 11.29
N ALA A 82 -11.90 -6.90 10.31
CA ALA A 82 -12.46 -7.34 9.03
C ALA A 82 -13.43 -8.53 9.17
N TRP A 83 -13.27 -9.35 10.22
CA TRP A 83 -14.13 -10.50 10.55
C TRP A 83 -15.48 -10.13 11.18
N ARG A 84 -15.71 -8.84 11.49
CA ARG A 84 -16.99 -8.36 12.02
C ARG A 84 -17.97 -7.92 10.92
N LYS A 85 -17.68 -8.25 9.67
CA LYS A 85 -18.51 -7.96 8.50
C LYS A 85 -19.08 -9.26 7.95
#